data_AF-A0A955VEE8-F1
#
_entry.id   AF-A0A955VEE8-F1
#
_cell.length_a   1.000
_cell.length_b   1.000
_cell.length_c   1.000
_cell.angle_alpha   90.00
_cell.angle_beta   90.00
_cell.angle_gamma   90.00
#
_symmetry.space_group_name_H-M   'P 1'
#
loop_
_entity.id
_entity.type
_entity.pdbx_description
1 polymer ?
#
loop_
_entity_poly.entity_id
_entity_poly.type
_entity_poly.pdbx_seq_one_letter_code
_entity_poly.pdbx_strand_id
1 'polypeptide(L)'
;MRHARTPVVIAELLLATLVATAPRSASADAPLRRRWPLLEQLADATIAPPLPAPAAFRATVDRCLAAHYENPYTTLPPALAPVDQRVTTSVYPGGRFELRAAAVLPAPRAVIFELPAAPADARLEVGYRVFRCGRGAAGRALTLAVTVTDALGAVTTRAPLPGAFGPGPDEPRWGEVAVDLPVAEGAAFALTVAFEVEHVPAVSGREPGVAARGVADTNVLWIIIDSARSDALGPRRAFASATPALDRVFAEGTSFTSAWSPSNQTRTSTAAMLASLHPSTGGYQSHDWALARRPFKGFLASRPPFVTTALARAGWRVAHIGDNDFLWATRASGGVDVGFPRVVDYRVDGDDARLASD
;
A
#
# COMPACT_ATOMS: atom_id res chain seq x y z
N MET A 1 -43.05 -39.57 -12.63
CA MET A 1 -42.48 -38.20 -12.53
C MET A 1 -40.98 -38.30 -12.79
N ARG A 2 -40.52 -37.84 -13.96
CA ARG A 2 -39.10 -37.84 -14.34
C ARG A 2 -38.54 -36.46 -13.98
N HIS A 3 -37.56 -36.41 -13.08
CA HIS A 3 -36.81 -35.18 -12.82
C HIS A 3 -35.95 -34.86 -14.05
N ALA A 4 -36.36 -33.85 -14.80
CA ALA A 4 -35.53 -33.23 -15.82
C ALA A 4 -34.32 -32.61 -15.13
N ARG A 5 -33.12 -33.12 -15.44
CA ARG A 5 -31.85 -32.48 -15.07
C ARG A 5 -31.68 -31.28 -15.97
N THR A 6 -31.84 -30.09 -15.42
CA THR A 6 -31.46 -28.84 -16.09
C THR A 6 -29.95 -28.86 -16.31
N PRO A 7 -29.43 -28.66 -17.54
CA PRO A 7 -28.00 -28.55 -17.75
C PRO A 7 -27.49 -27.29 -17.05
N VAL A 8 -26.45 -27.46 -16.23
CA VAL A 8 -25.65 -26.36 -15.72
C VAL A 8 -24.91 -25.77 -16.91
N VAL A 9 -25.40 -24.62 -17.40
CA VAL A 9 -24.68 -23.79 -18.37
C VAL A 9 -23.50 -23.19 -17.60
N ILE A 10 -22.31 -23.76 -17.80
CA ILE A 10 -21.06 -23.13 -17.42
C ILE A 10 -20.94 -21.90 -18.31
N ALA A 11 -21.06 -20.72 -17.70
CA ALA A 11 -20.87 -19.45 -18.38
C ALA A 11 -19.52 -19.45 -19.10
N GLU A 12 -19.57 -19.29 -20.42
CA GLU A 12 -18.40 -19.12 -21.27
C GLU A 12 -17.66 -17.85 -20.83
N LEU A 13 -16.56 -18.04 -20.08
CA LEU A 13 -15.52 -17.03 -19.97
C LEU A 13 -14.90 -16.89 -21.36
N LEU A 14 -15.35 -15.89 -22.10
CA LEU A 14 -14.77 -15.45 -23.36
C LEU A 14 -13.37 -14.86 -23.05
N LEU A 15 -12.41 -15.76 -22.86
CA LEU A 15 -11.00 -15.43 -22.73
C LEU A 15 -10.52 -15.02 -24.14
N ALA A 16 -10.77 -13.76 -24.50
CA ALA A 16 -10.17 -13.16 -25.67
C ALA A 16 -8.67 -13.43 -25.61
N THR A 17 -8.16 -14.10 -26.62
CA THR A 17 -6.75 -14.50 -26.72
C THR A 17 -5.91 -13.23 -26.85
N LEU A 18 -5.57 -12.63 -25.72
CA LEU A 18 -4.65 -11.51 -25.65
C LEU A 18 -3.24 -12.09 -25.82
N VAL A 19 -2.87 -12.35 -27.08
CA VAL A 19 -1.47 -12.49 -27.46
C VAL A 19 -0.87 -11.10 -27.36
N ALA A 20 -0.53 -10.70 -26.13
CA ALA A 20 0.33 -9.56 -25.91
C ALA A 20 1.70 -9.94 -26.48
N THR A 21 2.00 -9.51 -27.70
CA THR A 21 3.37 -9.43 -28.18
C THR A 21 4.06 -8.36 -27.35
N ALA A 22 4.49 -8.71 -26.14
CA ALA A 22 5.36 -7.87 -25.35
C ALA A 22 6.64 -7.64 -26.16
N PRO A 23 7.14 -6.40 -26.27
CA PRO A 23 8.42 -6.15 -26.92
C PRO A 23 9.49 -7.00 -26.25
N ARG A 24 10.14 -7.85 -27.04
CA ARG A 24 11.07 -8.90 -26.62
C ARG A 24 12.44 -8.38 -26.11
N SER A 25 12.53 -7.11 -25.70
CA SER A 25 13.82 -6.43 -25.45
C SER A 25 13.99 -5.83 -24.07
N ALA A 26 13.05 -6.00 -23.13
CA ALA A 26 13.37 -5.74 -21.73
C ALA A 26 14.22 -6.91 -21.24
N SER A 27 15.49 -6.65 -20.94
CA SER A 27 16.35 -7.60 -20.23
C SER A 27 15.58 -8.13 -19.01
N ALA A 28 15.41 -9.45 -18.92
CA ALA A 28 14.76 -10.10 -17.78
C ALA A 28 15.44 -9.77 -16.44
N ASP A 29 16.65 -9.18 -16.48
CA ASP A 29 17.47 -8.84 -15.33
C ASP A 29 17.36 -7.37 -14.90
N ALA A 30 16.64 -6.50 -15.62
CA ALA A 30 16.42 -5.13 -15.17
C ALA A 30 15.38 -5.12 -14.04
N PRO A 31 15.78 -4.91 -12.76
CA PRO A 31 14.83 -4.97 -11.67
C PRO A 31 13.77 -3.89 -11.84
N LEU A 32 12.51 -4.28 -11.62
CA LEU A 32 11.37 -3.39 -11.47
C LEU A 32 11.65 -2.40 -10.32
N ARG A 33 12.35 -1.29 -10.61
CA ARG A 33 12.70 -0.20 -9.69
C ARG A 33 13.43 -0.69 -8.41
N ARG A 34 14.76 -0.57 -8.37
CA ARG A 34 15.51 -0.76 -7.10
C ARG A 34 14.97 0.19 -6.03
N ARG A 35 14.51 -0.37 -4.92
CA ARG A 35 14.05 0.36 -3.73
C ARG A 35 14.87 -0.09 -2.52
N TRP A 36 15.31 0.85 -1.71
CA TRP A 36 15.88 0.57 -0.38
C TRP A 36 14.79 0.79 0.66
N PRO A 37 14.19 -0.27 1.25
CA PRO A 37 13.23 -0.13 2.32
C PRO A 37 13.95 0.31 3.61
N LEU A 38 13.97 1.61 3.90
CA LEU A 38 14.77 2.14 5.02
C LEU A 38 14.30 1.63 6.38
N LEU A 39 13.04 1.18 6.51
CA LEU A 39 12.57 0.53 7.73
C LEU A 39 13.37 -0.74 8.03
N GLU A 40 13.65 -1.57 7.03
CA GLU A 40 14.47 -2.78 7.19
C GLU A 40 15.94 -2.43 7.46
N GLN A 41 16.40 -1.29 6.94
CA GLN A 41 17.76 -0.78 7.18
C GLN A 41 17.92 -0.09 8.54
N LEU A 42 16.86 0.06 9.35
CA LEU A 42 16.96 0.71 10.66
C LEU A 42 17.89 -0.03 11.62
N ALA A 43 18.06 -1.34 11.45
CA ALA A 43 18.95 -2.15 12.27
C ALA A 43 20.41 -1.68 12.18
N ASP A 44 20.81 -1.20 11.00
CA ASP A 44 22.16 -0.72 10.70
C ASP A 44 22.25 0.81 10.71
N ALA A 45 21.12 1.50 10.94
CA ALA A 45 21.06 2.95 10.96
C ALA A 45 21.53 3.55 12.29
N THR A 46 22.06 4.77 12.24
CA THR A 46 22.39 5.55 13.44
C THR A 46 21.26 6.51 13.78
N ILE A 47 20.73 6.46 15.01
CA ILE A 47 19.69 7.37 15.50
C ILE A 47 20.32 8.41 16.42
N ALA A 48 20.18 9.70 16.07
CA ALA A 48 20.74 10.83 16.83
C ALA A 48 19.65 11.84 17.25
N PRO A 49 19.56 12.22 18.54
CA PRO A 49 20.24 11.57 19.68
C PRO A 49 19.79 10.11 19.86
N PRO A 50 20.54 9.26 20.60
CA PRO A 50 20.14 7.88 20.87
C PRO A 50 18.75 7.76 21.52
N LEU A 51 18.07 6.62 21.34
CA LEU A 51 16.77 6.38 21.99
C LEU A 51 16.96 6.32 23.52
N PRO A 52 16.08 6.96 24.32
CA PRO A 52 16.16 6.86 25.77
C PRO A 52 15.94 5.41 26.20
N ALA A 53 16.59 4.97 27.27
CA ALA A 53 16.34 3.66 27.88
C ALA A 53 15.33 3.81 29.04
N PRO A 54 14.22 3.03 29.09
CA PRO A 54 13.70 2.16 28.04
C PRO A 54 13.05 2.97 26.91
N ALA A 55 13.21 2.53 25.66
CA ALA A 55 12.68 3.18 24.45
C ALA A 55 11.14 3.09 24.33
N ALA A 56 10.46 2.81 25.44
CA ALA A 56 9.01 2.75 25.52
C ALA A 56 8.48 4.19 25.43
N PHE A 57 8.35 4.68 24.19
CA PHE A 57 7.46 5.78 23.89
C PHE A 57 6.04 5.31 24.17
N ARG A 58 5.66 5.31 25.45
CA ARG A 58 4.29 5.15 25.88
C ARG A 58 3.65 6.51 25.71
N ALA A 59 2.98 6.72 24.58
CA ALA A 59 2.04 7.81 24.47
C ALA A 59 0.87 7.50 25.41
N THR A 60 1.06 7.74 26.71
CA THR A 60 -0.05 7.75 27.66
C THR A 60 -0.79 9.05 27.52
N VAL A 61 -2.05 8.90 27.82
CA VAL A 61 -3.07 9.35 26.93
C VAL A 61 -3.81 10.46 27.66
N ASP A 62 -3.88 11.66 27.07
CA ASP A 62 -5.12 12.44 27.09
C ASP A 62 -5.60 12.84 25.66
N ARG A 63 -5.42 12.10 24.55
CA ARG A 63 -5.15 10.67 24.36
C ARG A 63 -4.53 10.37 22.97
N CYS A 64 -3.21 10.58 22.81
CA CYS A 64 -2.43 10.12 21.64
C CYS A 64 -2.56 8.59 21.45
N LEU A 65 -3.05 8.17 20.27
CA LEU A 65 -3.19 6.79 19.76
C LEU A 65 -3.83 5.76 20.71
N ALA A 66 -5.07 5.36 20.39
CA ALA A 66 -5.67 4.16 20.94
C ALA A 66 -4.92 2.92 20.44
N ALA A 67 -4.24 2.24 21.35
CA ALA A 67 -3.57 0.96 21.19
C ALA A 67 -2.40 0.97 20.18
N HIS A 68 -1.21 1.29 20.70
CA HIS A 68 0.03 0.84 20.11
C HIS A 68 0.11 -0.68 20.27
N TYR A 69 0.27 -1.38 19.16
CA TYR A 69 0.76 -2.74 19.18
C TYR A 69 2.16 -2.67 18.59
N GLU A 70 3.16 -3.09 19.36
CA GLU A 70 4.45 -3.49 18.81
C GLU A 70 4.16 -4.37 17.61
N ASN A 71 4.85 -4.13 16.50
CA ASN A 71 4.63 -4.94 15.32
C ASN A 71 5.03 -6.39 15.65
N PRO A 72 4.09 -7.34 15.76
CA PRO A 72 4.44 -8.72 16.13
C PRO A 72 5.24 -9.43 15.03
N TYR A 73 5.32 -8.79 13.86
CA TYR A 73 6.09 -9.22 12.70
C TYR A 73 7.36 -8.38 12.52
N THR A 74 7.77 -7.61 13.53
CA THR A 74 9.00 -6.82 13.43
C THR A 74 10.20 -7.75 13.18
N THR A 75 11.00 -7.40 12.19
CA THR A 75 12.31 -8.03 11.93
C THR A 75 13.44 -7.24 12.58
N LEU A 76 13.14 -6.12 13.26
CA LEU A 76 14.15 -5.29 13.88
C LEU A 76 14.73 -5.92 15.15
N PRO A 77 15.99 -5.59 15.51
CA PRO A 77 16.57 -5.98 16.78
C PRO A 77 15.72 -5.55 17.98
N PRO A 78 15.74 -6.26 19.12
CA PRO A 78 14.93 -5.94 20.31
C PRO A 78 15.06 -4.51 20.82
N ALA A 79 16.23 -3.88 20.65
CA ALA A 79 16.46 -2.48 21.03
C ALA A 79 15.65 -1.47 20.19
N LEU A 80 15.26 -1.85 18.98
CA LEU A 80 14.49 -1.05 18.03
C LEU A 80 13.04 -1.54 17.86
N ALA A 81 12.68 -2.71 18.39
CA ALA A 81 11.30 -3.20 18.38
C ALA A 81 10.26 -2.15 18.88
N PRO A 82 10.55 -1.32 19.91
CA PRO A 82 9.60 -0.29 20.35
C PRO A 82 9.32 0.82 19.32
N VAL A 83 10.22 1.02 18.35
CA VAL A 83 10.02 2.02 17.28
C VAL A 83 9.28 1.45 16.08
N ASP A 84 9.34 0.13 15.82
CA ASP A 84 8.52 -0.51 14.78
C ASP A 84 7.12 -0.84 15.30
N GLN A 85 6.19 0.04 14.97
CA GLN A 85 4.83 -0.03 15.48
C GLN A 85 3.82 -0.21 14.35
N ARG A 86 2.71 -0.87 14.69
CA ARG A 86 1.51 -0.83 13.86
C ARG A 86 0.64 0.34 14.28
N VAL A 87 0.72 1.42 13.53
CA VAL A 87 -0.03 2.64 13.82
C VAL A 87 -1.45 2.48 13.29
N THR A 88 -2.43 2.56 14.20
CA THR A 88 -3.85 2.61 13.85
C THR A 88 -4.35 4.04 13.71
N THR A 89 -4.97 4.37 12.57
CA THR A 89 -5.67 5.66 12.41
C THR A 89 -7.17 5.47 12.66
N SER A 90 -7.73 6.24 13.60
CA SER A 90 -9.17 6.30 13.82
C SER A 90 -9.69 7.50 13.04
N VAL A 91 -10.55 7.26 12.05
CA VAL A 91 -11.10 8.32 11.19
C VAL A 91 -12.45 8.81 11.74
N TYR A 92 -13.12 8.01 12.58
CA TYR A 92 -14.41 8.34 13.20
C TYR A 92 -14.51 7.82 14.65
N PRO A 93 -15.41 8.37 15.49
CA PRO A 93 -15.73 7.80 16.79
C PRO A 93 -16.16 6.33 16.64
N GLY A 94 -15.33 5.41 17.16
CA GLY A 94 -15.60 3.96 17.15
C GLY A 94 -15.03 3.18 15.96
N GLY A 95 -14.39 3.83 14.98
CA GLY A 95 -13.89 3.16 13.78
C GLY A 95 -12.37 3.25 13.63
N ARG A 96 -11.71 2.09 13.73
CA ARG A 96 -10.25 1.91 13.53
C ARG A 96 -10.04 1.44 12.09
N PHE A 97 -9.37 2.23 11.25
CA PHE A 97 -9.42 2.00 9.80
C PHE A 97 -8.09 1.79 9.08
N GLU A 98 -6.96 1.84 9.78
CA GLU A 98 -5.68 1.79 9.09
C GLU A 98 -4.52 1.42 10.01
N LEU A 99 -4.04 0.18 9.90
CA LEU A 99 -2.85 -0.37 10.55
C LEU A 99 -1.70 -0.34 9.54
N ARG A 100 -0.76 0.60 9.68
CA ARG A 100 0.47 0.60 8.88
C ARG A 100 1.67 0.22 9.74
N ALA A 101 2.58 -0.57 9.20
CA ALA A 101 3.92 -0.70 9.75
C ALA A 101 4.62 0.65 9.62
N ALA A 102 5.21 1.13 10.70
CA ALA A 102 5.85 2.41 10.72
C ALA A 102 6.88 2.54 11.83
N ALA A 103 7.95 3.28 11.54
CA ALA A 103 8.90 3.73 12.55
C ALA A 103 8.31 4.94 13.28
N VAL A 104 8.09 4.83 14.59
CA VAL A 104 7.62 5.92 15.44
C VAL A 104 8.78 6.46 16.26
N LEU A 105 9.19 7.69 15.96
CA LEU A 105 10.32 8.35 16.60
C LEU A 105 9.88 9.68 17.22
N PRO A 106 10.33 10.03 18.43
CA PRO A 106 10.10 11.37 18.97
C PRO A 106 11.01 12.37 18.24
N ALA A 107 10.45 13.49 17.80
CA ALA A 107 11.22 14.56 17.17
C ALA A 107 11.68 15.62 18.21
N PRO A 108 12.83 16.29 18.04
CA PRO A 108 13.74 16.17 16.91
C PRO A 108 14.64 14.93 17.04
N ARG A 109 14.72 14.17 15.95
CA ARG A 109 15.67 13.06 15.76
C ARG A 109 16.07 13.00 14.30
N ALA A 110 17.31 12.59 14.08
CA ALA A 110 17.87 12.23 12.80
C ALA A 110 18.11 10.71 12.76
N VAL A 111 17.80 10.09 11.64
CA VAL A 111 18.18 8.72 11.34
C VAL A 111 19.12 8.75 10.15
N ILE A 112 20.29 8.14 10.30
CA ILE A 112 21.37 8.15 9.31
C ILE A 112 21.49 6.73 8.76
N PHE A 113 21.33 6.60 7.45
CA PHE A 113 21.43 5.34 6.72
C PHE A 113 22.66 5.38 5.82
N GLU A 114 23.47 4.32 5.81
CA GLU A 114 24.56 4.16 4.84
C GLU A 114 24.05 3.30 3.68
N LEU A 115 24.00 3.86 2.47
CA LEU A 115 23.44 3.19 1.30
C LEU A 115 24.54 2.93 0.25
N PRO A 116 24.66 1.68 -0.26
CA PRO A 116 25.84 1.26 -1.01
C PRO A 116 25.89 1.79 -2.46
N ALA A 117 24.75 2.11 -3.06
CA ALA A 117 24.67 2.60 -4.42
C ALA A 117 23.34 3.34 -4.63
N ALA A 118 23.36 4.57 -5.13
CA ALA A 118 22.13 5.28 -5.48
C ALA A 118 21.53 4.73 -6.79
N PRO A 119 20.20 4.70 -6.92
CA PRO A 119 19.56 4.46 -8.20
C PRO A 119 19.70 5.69 -9.10
N ALA A 120 19.47 5.53 -10.42
CA ALA A 120 19.25 6.67 -11.30
C ALA A 120 18.09 7.54 -10.79
N ASP A 121 18.26 8.87 -10.82
CA ASP A 121 17.26 9.84 -10.37
C ASP A 121 16.68 9.53 -8.98
N ALA A 122 17.57 9.28 -8.02
CA ALA A 122 17.22 8.87 -6.68
C ALA A 122 16.24 9.82 -5.99
N ARG A 123 15.19 9.26 -5.40
CA ARG A 123 14.19 10.00 -4.65
C ARG A 123 13.88 9.29 -3.34
N LEU A 124 13.88 10.04 -2.24
CA LEU A 124 13.34 9.58 -0.97
C LEU A 124 11.83 9.79 -0.96
N GLU A 125 11.07 8.72 -0.77
CA GLU A 125 9.62 8.75 -0.56
C GLU A 125 9.33 8.46 0.91
N VAL A 126 8.62 9.38 1.58
CA VAL A 126 8.24 9.24 3.00
C VAL A 126 6.74 9.42 3.13
N GLY A 127 6.05 8.36 3.54
CA GLY A 127 4.72 8.50 4.14
C GLY A 127 4.90 8.95 5.58
N TYR A 128 4.25 10.02 6.02
CA TYR A 128 4.41 10.53 7.38
C TYR A 128 3.08 10.75 8.08
N ARG A 129 3.11 10.65 9.39
CA ARG A 129 2.02 11.07 10.26
C ARG A 129 2.60 11.70 11.51
N VAL A 130 1.96 12.78 11.94
CA VAL A 130 2.39 13.55 13.11
C VAL A 130 1.40 13.32 14.23
N PHE A 131 1.87 12.90 15.39
CA PHE A 131 1.01 12.75 16.56
C PHE A 131 1.16 13.95 17.47
N ARG A 132 0.03 14.58 17.78
CA ARG A 132 -0.06 15.65 18.78
C ARG A 132 -0.08 15.02 20.17
N CYS A 133 1.08 14.75 20.73
CA CYS A 133 1.17 14.31 22.11
C CYS A 133 1.49 15.52 23.00
N GLY A 134 0.63 15.79 23.98
CA GLY A 134 0.76 16.94 24.89
C GLY A 134 -0.07 18.18 24.51
N ARG A 135 -0.35 19.04 25.50
CA ARG A 135 -0.99 20.35 25.30
C ARG A 135 -0.04 21.29 24.57
N GLY A 136 -0.49 21.96 23.50
CA GLY A 136 0.26 23.04 22.83
C GLY A 136 0.91 22.71 21.47
N ALA A 137 0.75 21.49 20.95
CA ALA A 137 1.33 21.10 19.66
C ALA A 137 0.52 21.53 18.41
N ALA A 138 -0.60 22.25 18.58
CA ALA A 138 -1.45 22.65 17.45
C ALA A 138 -0.85 23.84 16.68
N GLY A 139 -0.78 23.74 15.35
CA GLY A 139 -0.49 24.86 14.45
C GLY A 139 0.97 25.14 14.10
N ARG A 140 1.93 24.30 14.54
CA ARG A 140 3.36 24.53 14.24
C ARG A 140 3.82 23.80 12.98
N ALA A 141 4.74 24.39 12.23
CA ALA A 141 5.28 23.75 11.03
C ALA A 141 6.19 22.57 11.42
N LEU A 142 6.01 21.44 10.74
CA LEU A 142 6.97 20.33 10.75
C LEU A 142 7.76 20.38 9.44
N THR A 143 9.08 20.31 9.54
CA THR A 143 9.97 20.28 8.37
C THR A 143 10.70 18.94 8.32
N LEU A 144 10.67 18.29 7.16
CA LEU A 144 11.55 17.17 6.86
C LEU A 144 12.87 17.74 6.32
N ALA A 145 13.96 17.52 7.04
CA ALA A 145 15.30 17.78 6.55
C ALA A 145 15.92 16.47 6.07
N VAL A 146 16.34 16.44 4.81
CA VAL A 146 17.01 15.31 4.18
C VAL A 146 18.41 15.75 3.80
N THR A 147 19.42 15.16 4.41
CA THR A 147 20.83 15.41 4.05
C THR A 147 21.39 14.19 3.36
N VAL A 148 21.91 14.39 2.15
CA VAL A 148 22.71 13.41 1.42
C VAL A 148 24.17 13.78 1.61
N THR A 149 24.98 12.84 2.06
CA THR A 149 26.43 13.00 2.16
C THR A 149 27.12 11.95 1.29
N ASP A 150 27.89 12.40 0.31
CA ASP A 150 28.68 11.54 -0.58
C ASP A 150 30.12 12.04 -0.70
N ALA A 151 30.87 11.54 -1.71
CA ALA A 151 32.26 11.96 -1.96
C ALA A 151 32.41 13.44 -2.35
N LEU A 152 31.34 14.10 -2.81
CA LEU A 152 31.33 15.50 -3.22
C LEU A 152 30.95 16.44 -2.07
N GLY A 153 30.39 15.91 -0.98
CA GLY A 153 30.07 16.66 0.23
C GLY A 153 28.67 16.37 0.74
N ALA A 154 28.14 17.27 1.58
CA ALA A 154 26.81 17.16 2.16
C ALA A 154 25.86 18.19 1.55
N VAL A 155 24.69 17.74 1.08
CA VAL A 155 23.61 18.60 0.57
C VAL A 155 22.34 18.34 1.38
N THR A 156 21.78 19.39 1.96
CA THR A 156 20.52 19.31 2.72
C THR A 156 19.37 19.93 1.95
N THR A 157 18.31 19.15 1.74
CA THR A 157 17.01 19.61 1.25
C THR A 157 16.01 19.66 2.39
N ARG A 158 15.28 20.77 2.50
CA ARG A 158 14.20 20.94 3.48
C ARG A 158 12.85 20.97 2.78
N ALA A 159 11.96 20.07 3.18
CA ALA A 159 10.60 19.99 2.67
C ALA A 159 9.61 20.30 3.83
N PRO A 160 8.82 21.37 3.74
CA PRO A 160 7.74 21.57 4.70
C PRO A 160 6.74 20.43 4.57
N LEU A 161 6.24 19.91 5.69
CA LEU A 161 5.27 18.82 5.72
C LEU A 161 3.85 19.39 5.88
N PRO A 162 3.10 19.59 4.78
CA PRO A 162 1.76 20.19 4.84
C PRO A 162 0.79 19.32 5.64
N GLY A 163 -0.20 19.95 6.27
CA GLY A 163 -1.30 19.25 6.93
C GLY A 163 -0.93 18.54 8.23
N ALA A 164 0.29 18.69 8.76
CA ALA A 164 0.69 18.11 10.04
C ALA A 164 -0.23 18.56 11.20
N PHE A 165 -0.79 19.77 11.13
CA PHE A 165 -1.57 20.35 12.24
C PHE A 165 -2.77 21.22 11.84
N GLY A 166 -3.62 20.77 10.90
CA GLY A 166 -4.87 21.48 10.57
C GLY A 166 -5.76 21.73 11.81
N PRO A 167 -6.42 22.91 11.93
CA PRO A 167 -7.14 23.33 13.15
C PRO A 167 -8.50 22.64 13.38
N GLY A 168 -8.99 21.81 12.45
CA GLY A 168 -10.28 21.13 12.58
C GLY A 168 -10.22 19.75 13.25
N PRO A 169 -11.36 19.19 13.69
CA PRO A 169 -11.54 17.76 13.99
C PRO A 169 -11.37 16.85 12.75
N ASP A 170 -10.79 17.38 11.68
CA ASP A 170 -10.61 16.74 10.39
C ASP A 170 -9.51 15.68 10.48
N GLU A 171 -10.01 14.46 10.55
CA GLU A 171 -9.45 13.17 10.18
C GLU A 171 -7.92 13.07 10.13
N PRO A 172 -7.32 12.23 10.98
CA PRO A 172 -5.89 12.10 10.99
C PRO A 172 -5.47 11.29 9.76
N ARG A 173 -4.87 11.97 8.78
CA ARG A 173 -4.45 11.40 7.49
C ARG A 173 -2.95 11.18 7.44
N TRP A 174 -2.51 10.22 6.64
CA TRP A 174 -1.11 10.12 6.25
C TRP A 174 -0.80 11.21 5.21
N GLY A 175 0.25 11.97 5.48
CA GLY A 175 0.91 12.78 4.46
C GLY A 175 1.88 11.92 3.65
N GLU A 176 2.15 12.35 2.43
CA GLU A 176 3.22 11.80 1.61
C GLU A 176 4.08 12.98 1.17
N VAL A 177 5.40 12.82 1.28
CA VAL A 177 6.39 13.75 0.77
C VAL A 177 7.43 12.95 0.01
N ALA A 178 7.94 13.52 -1.06
CA ALA A 178 9.00 12.88 -1.79
C ALA A 178 10.04 13.90 -2.25
N VAL A 179 11.30 13.65 -1.87
CA VAL A 179 12.43 14.56 -1.95
C VAL A 179 13.46 13.98 -2.90
N ASP A 180 13.82 14.74 -3.93
CA ASP A 180 14.86 14.33 -4.87
C ASP A 180 16.23 14.36 -4.15
N LEU A 181 17.01 13.32 -4.36
CA LEU A 181 18.31 13.15 -3.72
C LEU A 181 19.40 13.55 -4.72
N PRO A 182 20.21 14.57 -4.43
CA PRO A 182 21.27 15.04 -5.32
C PRO A 182 22.49 14.11 -5.23
N VAL A 183 22.31 12.85 -5.64
CA VAL A 183 23.35 11.82 -5.64
C VAL A 183 23.47 11.21 -7.03
N ALA A 184 24.70 10.97 -7.47
CA ALA A 184 24.97 10.33 -8.76
C ALA A 184 24.57 8.84 -8.75
N GLU A 185 24.04 8.34 -9.87
CA GLU A 185 23.72 6.91 -10.02
C GLU A 185 24.94 6.04 -9.68
N GLY A 186 24.70 4.97 -8.92
CA GLY A 186 25.73 4.01 -8.51
C GLY A 186 26.63 4.47 -7.36
N ALA A 187 26.59 5.74 -6.95
CA ALA A 187 27.43 6.24 -5.86
C ALA A 187 26.91 5.75 -4.49
N ALA A 188 27.83 5.37 -3.60
CA ALA A 188 27.51 5.17 -2.19
C ALA A 188 27.28 6.52 -1.50
N PHE A 189 26.35 6.58 -0.55
CA PHE A 189 26.03 7.81 0.16
C PHE A 189 25.41 7.53 1.53
N ALA A 190 25.61 8.47 2.47
CA ALA A 190 24.89 8.51 3.72
C ALA A 190 23.64 9.38 3.57
N LEU A 191 22.49 8.87 4.00
CA LEU A 191 21.21 9.56 4.00
C LEU A 191 20.80 9.87 5.43
N THR A 192 20.79 11.15 5.80
CA THR A 192 20.22 11.61 7.06
C THR A 192 18.80 12.08 6.85
N VAL A 193 17.85 11.44 7.53
CA VAL A 193 16.43 11.83 7.55
C VAL A 193 16.12 12.39 8.93
N ALA A 194 15.84 13.69 9.01
CA ALA A 194 15.57 14.39 10.25
C ALA A 194 14.22 15.11 10.20
N PHE A 195 13.49 15.06 11.32
CA PHE A 195 12.26 15.82 11.52
C PHE A 195 12.57 17.02 12.42
N GLU A 196 12.61 18.20 11.82
CA GLU A 196 12.86 19.47 12.50
C GLU A 196 11.52 20.03 13.02
N VAL A 197 11.45 20.23 14.34
CA VAL A 197 10.28 20.73 15.08
C VAL A 197 10.73 21.58 16.26
N GLU A 198 9.92 22.57 16.62
CA GLU A 198 10.20 23.43 17.76
C GLU A 198 9.89 22.75 19.12
N HIS A 199 8.91 21.83 19.16
CA HIS A 199 8.56 20.98 20.30
C HIS A 199 8.21 19.58 19.83
N VAL A 200 8.21 18.58 20.72
CA VAL A 200 8.25 17.12 20.44
C VAL A 200 6.89 16.50 20.07
N PRO A 201 6.48 16.37 18.78
CA PRO A 201 5.59 15.31 18.36
C PRO A 201 6.40 14.02 18.18
N ALA A 202 5.71 12.88 18.34
CA ALA A 202 6.16 11.68 17.65
C ALA A 202 5.80 11.79 16.17
N VAL A 203 6.75 11.44 15.30
CA VAL A 203 6.51 11.28 13.87
C VAL A 203 6.55 9.79 13.56
N SER A 204 5.52 9.33 12.85
CA SER A 204 5.51 8.01 12.26
C SER A 204 5.86 8.11 10.79
N GLY A 205 6.95 7.45 10.39
CA GLY A 205 7.31 7.25 9.00
C GLY A 205 6.83 5.89 8.51
N ARG A 206 5.94 5.86 7.53
CA ARG A 206 5.57 4.64 6.80
C ARG A 206 6.68 4.34 5.80
N GLU A 207 7.33 3.19 5.98
CA GLU A 207 8.28 2.56 5.04
C GLU A 207 9.05 3.59 4.19
N PRO A 208 9.79 4.51 4.82
CA PRO A 208 10.57 5.48 4.06
C PRO A 208 11.49 4.68 3.13
N GLY A 209 11.58 5.12 1.88
CA GLY A 209 12.31 4.35 0.88
C GLY A 209 13.00 5.26 -0.12
N VAL A 210 14.21 4.88 -0.51
CA VAL A 210 14.87 5.48 -1.66
C VAL A 210 14.50 4.65 -2.88
N ALA A 211 14.09 5.28 -3.98
CA ALA A 211 13.76 4.61 -5.23
C ALA A 211 14.19 5.45 -6.43
N ALA A 212 14.44 4.79 -7.57
CA ALA A 212 14.68 5.47 -8.85
C ALA A 212 13.45 6.28 -9.29
N ARG A 213 13.61 7.37 -10.04
CA ARG A 213 12.48 7.95 -10.78
C ARG A 213 12.23 7.13 -12.05
N GLY A 214 10.97 6.90 -12.40
CA GLY A 214 10.61 6.27 -13.67
C GLY A 214 9.62 5.10 -13.54
N VAL A 215 8.86 4.91 -14.62
CA VAL A 215 8.03 3.72 -14.86
C VAL A 215 8.97 2.67 -15.46
N ALA A 216 9.00 1.47 -14.91
CA ALA A 216 9.70 0.38 -15.57
C ALA A 216 9.04 0.15 -16.94
N ASP A 217 9.82 -0.21 -17.98
CA ASP A 217 9.28 -0.56 -19.32
C ASP A 217 8.42 -1.84 -19.33
N THR A 218 8.13 -2.38 -18.15
CA THR A 218 7.31 -3.58 -17.96
C THR A 218 5.86 -3.19 -17.82
N ASN A 219 4.98 -3.81 -18.60
CA ASN A 219 3.55 -3.72 -18.34
C ASN A 219 3.16 -4.75 -17.26
N VAL A 220 2.37 -4.33 -16.28
CA VAL A 220 1.85 -5.22 -15.25
C VAL A 220 0.41 -5.56 -15.59
N LEU A 221 0.13 -6.85 -15.78
CA LEU A 221 -1.22 -7.38 -15.91
C LEU A 221 -1.57 -8.17 -14.64
N TRP A 222 -2.62 -7.76 -13.95
CA TRP A 222 -3.14 -8.45 -12.78
C TRP A 222 -4.47 -9.12 -13.10
N ILE A 223 -4.46 -10.46 -13.16
CA ILE A 223 -5.65 -11.27 -13.41
C ILE A 223 -6.19 -11.78 -12.08
N ILE A 224 -7.47 -11.50 -11.81
CA ILE A 224 -8.19 -11.97 -10.62
C ILE A 224 -9.36 -12.81 -11.12
N ILE A 225 -9.44 -14.06 -10.65
CA ILE A 225 -10.51 -14.98 -11.03
C ILE A 225 -11.43 -15.14 -9.81
N ASP A 226 -12.69 -14.71 -9.94
CA ASP A 226 -13.66 -14.81 -8.86
C ASP A 226 -13.99 -16.28 -8.58
N SER A 227 -14.01 -16.62 -7.29
CA SER A 227 -14.40 -17.95 -6.79
C SER A 227 -13.57 -19.12 -7.34
N ALA A 228 -12.37 -18.85 -7.88
CA ALA A 228 -11.46 -19.90 -8.33
C ALA A 228 -10.91 -20.70 -7.14
N ARG A 229 -11.01 -22.03 -7.23
CA ARG A 229 -10.41 -22.95 -6.26
C ARG A 229 -9.01 -23.34 -6.70
N SER A 230 -8.13 -23.58 -5.73
CA SER A 230 -6.75 -24.01 -5.96
C SER A 230 -6.63 -25.41 -6.59
N ASP A 231 -7.67 -26.25 -6.47
CA ASP A 231 -7.73 -27.58 -7.07
C ASP A 231 -8.41 -27.59 -8.45
N ALA A 232 -8.85 -26.43 -8.94
CA ALA A 232 -9.42 -26.29 -10.27
C ALA A 232 -8.40 -25.81 -11.32
N LEU A 233 -7.32 -25.16 -10.90
CA LEU A 233 -6.35 -24.49 -11.79
C LEU A 233 -4.90 -24.89 -11.48
N GLY A 234 -4.05 -24.85 -12.52
CA GLY A 234 -2.61 -24.94 -12.37
C GLY A 234 -2.07 -26.31 -11.98
N PRO A 235 -0.86 -26.37 -11.39
CA PRO A 235 -0.15 -27.63 -11.12
C PRO A 235 -0.81 -28.52 -10.06
N ARG A 236 -1.71 -27.97 -9.24
CA ARG A 236 -2.41 -28.68 -8.14
C ARG A 236 -3.81 -29.13 -8.51
N ARG A 237 -4.21 -28.99 -9.77
CA ARG A 237 -5.55 -29.36 -10.20
C ARG A 237 -5.86 -30.84 -9.93
N ALA A 238 -7.07 -31.11 -9.46
CA ALA A 238 -7.58 -32.47 -9.24
C ALA A 238 -8.38 -33.00 -10.45
N PHE A 239 -8.60 -32.16 -11.46
CA PHE A 239 -9.47 -32.45 -12.60
C PHE A 239 -8.76 -32.15 -13.94
N ALA A 240 -9.35 -32.63 -15.04
CA ALA A 240 -8.93 -32.22 -16.37
C ALA A 240 -9.03 -30.68 -16.51
N SER A 241 -8.03 -30.06 -17.11
CA SER A 241 -8.01 -28.60 -17.25
C SER A 241 -9.06 -28.14 -18.25
N ALA A 242 -9.82 -27.12 -17.86
CA ALA A 242 -10.70 -26.36 -18.74
C ALA A 242 -10.06 -25.03 -19.19
N THR A 243 -8.80 -24.78 -18.82
CA THR A 243 -8.13 -23.48 -18.99
C THR A 243 -6.75 -23.61 -19.66
N PRO A 244 -6.68 -24.05 -20.93
CA PRO A 244 -5.41 -24.35 -21.60
C PRO A 244 -4.48 -23.12 -21.73
N ALA A 245 -5.04 -21.91 -21.82
CA ALA A 245 -4.25 -20.68 -21.81
C ALA A 245 -3.58 -20.43 -20.46
N LEU A 246 -4.30 -20.66 -19.35
CA LEU A 246 -3.73 -20.55 -18.01
C LEU A 246 -2.72 -21.66 -17.74
N ASP A 247 -2.95 -22.87 -18.25
CA ASP A 247 -1.97 -23.97 -18.13
C ASP A 247 -0.63 -23.60 -18.74
N ARG A 248 -0.64 -22.93 -19.89
CA ARG A 248 0.59 -22.42 -20.52
C ARG A 248 1.28 -21.39 -19.61
N VAL A 249 0.54 -20.45 -19.04
CA VAL A 249 1.10 -19.47 -18.08
C VAL A 249 1.72 -20.18 -16.88
N PHE A 250 1.08 -21.22 -16.34
CA PHE A 250 1.62 -21.99 -15.22
C PHE A 250 2.85 -22.81 -15.61
N ALA A 251 2.94 -23.31 -16.85
CA ALA A 251 4.06 -24.09 -17.36
C ALA A 251 5.30 -23.23 -17.69
N GLU A 252 5.09 -22.00 -18.14
CA GLU A 252 6.15 -21.07 -18.53
C GLU A 252 6.56 -20.12 -17.39
N GLY A 253 5.70 -19.97 -16.37
CA GLY A 253 5.86 -19.02 -15.28
C GLY A 253 6.23 -19.65 -13.93
N THR A 254 6.15 -18.82 -12.89
CA THR A 254 6.32 -19.26 -11.49
C THR A 254 4.96 -19.52 -10.87
N SER A 255 4.78 -20.71 -10.28
CA SER A 255 3.57 -21.11 -9.57
C SER A 255 3.82 -21.21 -8.07
N PHE A 256 2.94 -20.61 -7.25
CA PHE A 256 3.02 -20.70 -5.80
C PHE A 256 2.13 -21.81 -5.27
N THR A 257 2.73 -22.74 -4.55
CA THR A 257 2.01 -23.83 -3.88
C THR A 257 1.31 -23.37 -2.59
N SER A 258 1.67 -22.20 -2.07
CA SER A 258 1.15 -21.66 -0.81
C SER A 258 0.79 -20.19 -0.99
N ALA A 259 -0.24 -19.91 -1.80
CA ALA A 259 -0.81 -18.59 -1.98
C ALA A 259 -2.16 -18.50 -1.26
N TRP A 260 -2.35 -17.46 -0.45
CA TRP A 260 -3.53 -17.27 0.39
C TRP A 260 -4.27 -15.99 0.01
N SER A 261 -5.59 -16.08 -0.12
CA SER A 261 -6.44 -14.89 -0.23
C SER A 261 -6.59 -14.25 1.15
N PRO A 262 -6.51 -12.90 1.28
CA PRO A 262 -6.67 -12.23 2.57
C PRO A 262 -8.09 -12.40 3.17
N SER A 263 -9.07 -12.78 2.34
CA SER A 263 -10.42 -13.12 2.79
C SER A 263 -11.06 -14.16 1.86
N ASN A 264 -12.08 -14.88 2.35
CA ASN A 264 -12.89 -15.79 1.54
C ASN A 264 -14.09 -15.10 0.85
N GLN A 265 -14.27 -13.79 1.02
CA GLN A 265 -15.26 -13.00 0.28
C GLN A 265 -14.60 -12.07 -0.74
N THR A 266 -15.21 -11.93 -1.92
CA THR A 266 -14.71 -11.18 -3.07
C THR A 266 -14.41 -9.71 -2.75
N ARG A 267 -15.34 -9.00 -2.08
CA ARG A 267 -15.18 -7.57 -1.75
C ARG A 267 -14.05 -7.31 -0.75
N THR A 268 -14.10 -8.01 0.37
CA THR A 268 -13.10 -7.86 1.44
C THR A 268 -11.73 -8.30 0.96
N SER A 269 -11.65 -9.38 0.18
CA SER A 269 -10.39 -9.86 -0.39
C SER A 269 -9.82 -8.85 -1.38
N THR A 270 -10.62 -8.34 -2.31
CA THR A 270 -10.12 -7.41 -3.32
C THR A 270 -9.69 -6.08 -2.72
N ALA A 271 -10.47 -5.51 -1.79
CA ALA A 271 -10.09 -4.28 -1.11
C ALA A 271 -8.79 -4.47 -0.29
N ALA A 272 -8.68 -5.57 0.45
CA ALA A 272 -7.48 -5.94 1.21
C ALA A 272 -6.25 -6.09 0.30
N MET A 273 -6.42 -6.80 -0.82
CA MET A 273 -5.39 -7.06 -1.80
C MET A 273 -4.91 -5.78 -2.49
N LEU A 274 -5.82 -4.92 -2.95
CA LEU A 274 -5.46 -3.65 -3.59
C LEU A 274 -4.82 -2.67 -2.61
N ALA A 275 -5.28 -2.61 -1.36
CA ALA A 275 -4.71 -1.74 -0.33
C ALA A 275 -3.45 -2.32 0.33
N SER A 276 -3.15 -3.60 0.09
CA SER A 276 -2.16 -4.37 0.86
C SER A 276 -2.41 -4.30 2.37
N LEU A 277 -3.67 -4.39 2.79
CA LEU A 277 -4.10 -4.32 4.20
C LEU A 277 -4.90 -5.57 4.58
N HIS A 278 -4.78 -6.00 5.84
CA HIS A 278 -5.64 -7.06 6.36
C HIS A 278 -7.11 -6.59 6.34
N PRO A 279 -8.11 -7.44 5.98
CA PRO A 279 -9.51 -7.00 5.82
C PRO A 279 -10.08 -6.26 7.05
N SER A 280 -9.79 -6.77 8.25
CA SER A 280 -10.28 -6.14 9.49
C SER A 280 -9.75 -4.72 9.70
N THR A 281 -8.66 -4.35 9.03
CA THR A 281 -8.08 -3.01 9.09
C THR A 281 -9.06 -1.97 8.59
N GLY A 282 -9.83 -2.23 7.54
CA GLY A 282 -10.83 -1.29 7.02
C GLY A 282 -12.19 -1.41 7.71
N GLY A 283 -12.29 -2.14 8.82
CA GLY A 283 -13.56 -2.50 9.43
C GLY A 283 -14.38 -3.48 8.59
N TYR A 284 -13.71 -4.26 7.72
CA TYR A 284 -14.34 -5.22 6.85
C TYR A 284 -14.16 -6.62 7.41
N GLN A 285 -15.27 -7.25 7.78
CA GLN A 285 -15.25 -8.62 8.26
C GLN A 285 -15.75 -9.56 7.17
N SER A 286 -15.21 -10.78 7.13
CA SER A 286 -15.62 -11.81 6.17
C SER A 286 -17.06 -12.30 6.36
N HIS A 287 -17.74 -11.91 7.45
CA HIS A 287 -19.16 -12.22 7.68
C HIS A 287 -20.11 -11.15 7.12
N ASP A 288 -19.62 -9.97 6.75
CA ASP A 288 -20.45 -8.88 6.26
C ASP A 288 -20.59 -8.97 4.73
N TRP A 289 -21.72 -9.51 4.26
CA TRP A 289 -22.02 -9.59 2.81
C TRP A 289 -22.10 -8.20 2.14
N ALA A 290 -22.58 -7.21 2.89
CA ALA A 290 -22.62 -5.81 2.49
C ALA A 290 -21.68 -5.01 3.38
N LEU A 291 -20.78 -4.23 2.75
CA LEU A 291 -19.96 -3.30 3.49
C LEU A 291 -20.85 -2.19 4.05
N ALA A 292 -20.87 -2.03 5.37
CA ALA A 292 -21.61 -0.95 5.99
C ALA A 292 -21.12 0.39 5.41
N ARG A 293 -22.05 1.17 4.85
CA ARG A 293 -21.74 2.38 4.06
C ARG A 293 -20.85 3.38 4.82
N ARG A 294 -21.07 3.54 6.13
CA ARG A 294 -20.34 4.51 6.96
C ARG A 294 -18.89 4.08 7.23
N PRO A 295 -18.60 2.88 7.75
CA PRO A 295 -17.22 2.37 7.84
C PRO A 295 -16.47 2.43 6.50
N PHE A 296 -17.13 2.01 5.42
CA PHE A 296 -16.52 1.99 4.10
C PHE A 296 -16.17 3.40 3.59
N LYS A 297 -17.10 4.35 3.69
CA LYS A 297 -16.83 5.76 3.35
C LYS A 297 -15.65 6.31 4.16
N GLY A 298 -15.56 5.93 5.43
CA GLY A 298 -14.48 6.37 6.30
C GLY A 298 -13.12 5.80 5.95
N PHE A 299 -13.08 4.52 5.59
CA PHE A 299 -11.88 3.92 5.00
C PHE A 299 -11.47 4.65 3.73
N LEU A 300 -12.39 4.92 2.79
CA LEU A 300 -12.02 5.67 1.58
C LEU A 300 -11.52 7.08 1.87
N ALA A 301 -12.15 7.78 2.82
CA ALA A 301 -11.74 9.11 3.25
C ALA A 301 -10.32 9.12 3.86
N SER A 302 -9.87 7.98 4.41
CA SER A 302 -8.49 7.81 4.89
C SER A 302 -7.46 7.76 3.77
N ARG A 303 -7.89 7.63 2.51
CA ARG A 303 -7.04 7.44 1.32
C ARG A 303 -6.11 6.26 1.51
N PRO A 304 -6.68 5.05 1.61
CA PRO A 304 -5.89 3.85 1.83
C PRO A 304 -4.94 3.69 0.65
N PRO A 305 -3.80 3.02 0.87
CA PRO A 305 -2.71 3.05 -0.09
C PRO A 305 -2.93 2.02 -1.19
N PHE A 306 -3.96 2.20 -1.99
CA PHE A 306 -4.23 1.31 -3.09
C PHE A 306 -3.04 1.30 -4.06
N VAL A 307 -2.56 0.09 -4.37
CA VAL A 307 -1.47 -0.12 -5.33
C VAL A 307 -1.77 0.53 -6.68
N THR A 308 -3.05 0.59 -7.07
CA THR A 308 -3.53 1.26 -8.28
C THR A 308 -3.30 2.76 -8.25
N THR A 309 -3.55 3.41 -7.10
CA THR A 309 -3.27 4.84 -6.91
C THR A 309 -1.77 5.09 -6.87
N ALA A 310 -1.01 4.22 -6.22
CA ALA A 310 0.44 4.32 -6.14
C ALA A 310 1.09 4.22 -7.54
N LEU A 311 0.65 3.24 -8.35
CA LEU A 311 1.10 3.07 -9.73
C LEU A 311 0.72 4.29 -10.58
N ALA A 312 -0.52 4.79 -10.48
CA ALA A 312 -0.95 5.96 -11.24
C ALA A 312 -0.10 7.21 -10.90
N ARG A 313 0.21 7.44 -9.62
CA ARG A 313 1.11 8.52 -9.17
C ARG A 313 2.54 8.36 -9.69
N ALA A 314 3.00 7.12 -9.86
CA ALA A 314 4.28 6.81 -10.47
C ALA A 314 4.29 6.98 -11.99
N GLY A 315 3.18 7.40 -12.62
CA GLY A 315 3.08 7.66 -14.06
C GLY A 315 2.50 6.50 -14.87
N TRP A 316 2.05 5.43 -14.22
CA TRP A 316 1.45 4.29 -14.92
C TRP A 316 0.06 4.63 -15.42
N ARG A 317 -0.30 4.07 -16.59
CA ARG A 317 -1.69 4.04 -17.06
C ARG A 317 -2.38 2.85 -16.41
N VAL A 318 -3.18 3.13 -15.38
CA VAL A 318 -3.86 2.10 -14.59
C VAL A 318 -5.32 2.00 -15.03
N ALA A 319 -5.78 0.78 -15.33
CA ALA A 319 -7.15 0.50 -15.73
C ALA A 319 -7.65 -0.81 -15.13
N HIS A 320 -8.94 -0.87 -14.81
CA HIS A 320 -9.65 -2.09 -14.45
C HIS A 320 -10.56 -2.49 -15.61
N ILE A 321 -10.58 -3.79 -15.91
CA ILE A 321 -11.43 -4.42 -16.92
C ILE A 321 -12.12 -5.60 -16.22
N GLY A 322 -13.45 -5.60 -16.20
CA GLY A 322 -14.21 -6.71 -15.63
C GLY A 322 -15.71 -6.59 -15.84
N ASP A 323 -16.45 -7.52 -15.25
CA ASP A 323 -17.90 -7.64 -15.34
C ASP A 323 -18.54 -7.99 -13.98
N ASN A 324 -17.76 -7.99 -12.91
CA ASN A 324 -18.22 -8.47 -11.62
C ASN A 324 -19.07 -7.42 -10.87
N ASP A 325 -20.39 -7.64 -10.83
CA ASP A 325 -21.39 -6.87 -10.09
C ASP A 325 -21.00 -6.50 -8.65
N PHE A 326 -20.29 -7.40 -7.95
CA PHE A 326 -19.89 -7.18 -6.56
C PHE A 326 -18.79 -6.14 -6.42
N LEU A 327 -18.03 -5.90 -7.50
CA LEU A 327 -16.88 -5.03 -7.55
C LEU A 327 -17.19 -3.60 -8.02
N TRP A 328 -18.41 -3.32 -8.49
CA TRP A 328 -18.76 -2.01 -9.02
C TRP A 328 -19.46 -1.10 -7.99
N ALA A 329 -19.00 0.16 -7.86
CA ALA A 329 -19.51 1.13 -6.88
C ALA A 329 -20.97 1.56 -7.06
N THR A 330 -21.65 1.14 -8.13
CA THR A 330 -23.04 1.52 -8.42
C THR A 330 -24.05 1.00 -7.39
N ARG A 331 -23.65 0.07 -6.51
CA ARG A 331 -24.49 -0.39 -5.39
C ARG A 331 -23.88 -0.08 -4.03
N ALA A 332 -24.01 1.16 -3.55
CA ALA A 332 -23.94 1.63 -2.15
C ALA A 332 -22.77 1.18 -1.22
N SER A 333 -21.85 0.36 -1.70
CA SER A 333 -20.92 -0.47 -0.91
C SER A 333 -19.46 -0.32 -1.32
N GLY A 334 -19.18 0.49 -2.34
CA GLY A 334 -17.81 0.93 -2.60
C GLY A 334 -16.95 -0.09 -3.32
N GLY A 335 -16.99 -0.02 -4.64
CA GLY A 335 -16.35 -0.98 -5.52
C GLY A 335 -14.83 -0.85 -5.59
N VAL A 336 -14.24 -1.75 -6.39
CA VAL A 336 -12.82 -1.79 -6.70
C VAL A 336 -12.43 -0.73 -7.71
N ASP A 337 -13.38 -0.03 -8.32
CA ASP A 337 -13.14 1.18 -9.13
C ASP A 337 -12.37 2.24 -8.33
N VAL A 338 -12.45 2.17 -7.00
CA VAL A 338 -11.64 2.99 -6.12
C VAL A 338 -10.15 2.75 -6.36
N GLY A 339 -9.48 3.80 -6.84
CA GLY A 339 -8.05 3.82 -7.11
C GLY A 339 -7.68 3.50 -8.55
N PHE A 340 -8.63 3.11 -9.41
CA PHE A 340 -8.40 3.00 -10.84
C PHE A 340 -8.83 4.28 -11.56
N PRO A 341 -7.91 5.00 -12.24
CA PRO A 341 -8.25 6.17 -13.05
C PRO A 341 -9.19 5.85 -14.22
N ARG A 342 -9.16 4.60 -14.71
CA ARG A 342 -10.03 4.12 -15.79
C ARG A 342 -10.66 2.80 -15.43
N VAL A 343 -11.93 2.67 -15.75
CA VAL A 343 -12.75 1.49 -15.54
C VAL A 343 -13.46 1.15 -16.84
N VAL A 344 -13.41 -0.13 -17.23
CA VAL A 344 -14.18 -0.68 -18.36
C VAL A 344 -15.05 -1.81 -17.81
N ASP A 345 -16.36 -1.62 -17.94
CA ASP A 345 -17.38 -2.55 -17.45
C ASP A 345 -18.06 -3.24 -18.64
N TYR A 346 -17.81 -4.54 -18.80
CA TYR A 346 -18.29 -5.31 -19.96
C TYR A 346 -19.73 -5.80 -19.81
N ARG A 347 -20.43 -5.49 -18.72
CA ARG A 347 -21.85 -5.83 -18.57
C ARG A 347 -22.77 -5.05 -19.52
N VAL A 348 -22.33 -3.87 -19.97
CA VAL A 348 -23.21 -2.88 -20.61
C VAL A 348 -23.44 -3.15 -22.10
N ASP A 349 -22.68 -4.07 -22.72
CA ASP A 349 -22.73 -4.30 -24.17
C ASP A 349 -23.71 -5.40 -24.62
N GLY A 350 -24.62 -5.86 -23.75
CA GLY A 350 -25.67 -6.83 -24.11
C GLY A 350 -27.02 -6.50 -23.49
N ASP A 351 -27.89 -5.80 -24.24
CA ASP A 351 -29.35 -5.64 -24.04
C ASP A 351 -29.92 -5.06 -22.73
N ASP A 352 -29.18 -4.93 -21.64
CA ASP A 352 -29.67 -4.39 -20.36
C ASP A 352 -29.51 -2.86 -20.20
N ALA A 353 -28.98 -2.17 -21.21
CA ALA A 353 -28.88 -0.71 -21.25
C ALA A 353 -30.24 0.03 -21.27
N ARG A 354 -31.37 -0.70 -21.29
CA ARG A 354 -32.74 -0.14 -21.24
C ARG A 354 -33.32 0.06 -19.83
N LEU A 355 -32.65 -0.39 -18.76
CA LEU A 355 -33.21 -0.33 -17.39
C LEU A 355 -32.60 0.74 -16.49
N ALA A 356 -31.79 1.66 -17.02
CA ALA A 356 -31.15 2.74 -16.25
C ALA A 356 -31.62 4.16 -16.65
N SER A 357 -32.73 4.28 -17.38
CA SER A 357 -33.30 5.58 -17.79
C SER A 357 -34.77 5.75 -17.42
N ASP A 358 -35.18 5.30 -16.23
CA ASP A 358 -36.42 5.73 -15.55
C ASP A 358 -36.16 6.01 -14.06
#